data_AF-A0A6N7L0T6-F1
#
_entry.id   AF-A0A6N7L0T6-F1
#
_cell.length_a   1.000
_cell.length_b   1.000
_cell.length_c   1.000
_cell.angle_alpha   90.00
_cell.angle_beta   90.00
_cell.angle_gamma   90.00
#
_symmetry.space_group_name_H-M   'P 1'
#
loop_
_entity.id
_entity.type
_entity.pdbx_description
1 polymer ?
#
loop_
_entity_poly.entity_id
_entity_poly.type
_entity_poly.pdbx_seq_one_letter_code
_entity_poly.pdbx_strand_id
1 'polypeptide(L)'
;MAAADVVSTTTFSHAHILLTAAVTAVIALVGAAWRLPRSAWQDIAAVTLLSGLSVFLWRTSANMPQLNDDGLPGFSANDWLAPTLTYVFLSVYAKLRPPADPRRYGQAQAIAVLSSLAVNVITI
;
A
#
# COMPACT_ATOMS: atom_id res chain seq x y z
N MET A 1 -18.53 26.01 -30.47
CA MET A 1 -17.48 25.02 -30.75
C MET A 1 -16.96 24.57 -29.39
N ALA A 2 -17.46 23.45 -28.87
CA ALA A 2 -16.99 22.92 -27.58
C ALA A 2 -15.52 22.51 -27.77
N ALA A 3 -14.62 23.12 -27.01
CA ALA A 3 -13.25 22.62 -26.90
C ALA A 3 -13.36 21.19 -26.41
N ALA A 4 -12.85 20.23 -27.18
CA ALA A 4 -12.69 18.89 -26.69
C ALA A 4 -11.76 18.99 -25.47
N ASP A 5 -12.30 18.73 -24.27
CA ASP A 5 -11.49 18.48 -23.10
C ASP A 5 -10.50 17.39 -23.49
N VAL A 6 -9.22 17.77 -23.57
CA VAL A 6 -8.14 16.80 -23.59
C VAL A 6 -8.18 16.18 -22.19
N VAL A 7 -8.97 15.13 -22.03
CA VAL A 7 -8.91 14.28 -20.84
C VAL A 7 -7.47 13.81 -20.77
N SER A 8 -6.70 14.37 -19.84
CA SER A 8 -5.35 13.91 -19.53
C SER A 8 -5.47 12.44 -19.15
N THR A 9 -5.07 11.54 -20.05
CA THR A 9 -5.01 10.10 -19.79
C THR A 9 -3.80 9.80 -18.91
N THR A 10 -3.80 10.29 -17.67
CA THR A 10 -2.72 10.08 -16.71
C THR A 10 -2.96 8.78 -15.95
N THR A 11 -2.79 7.66 -16.64
CA THR A 11 -2.71 6.33 -16.01
C THR A 11 -1.25 5.94 -15.80
N PHE A 12 -0.96 5.26 -14.71
CA PHE A 12 0.38 4.74 -14.44
C PHE A 12 0.61 3.43 -15.19
N SER A 13 1.85 3.17 -15.62
CA SER A 13 2.18 1.87 -16.20
C SER A 13 2.14 0.78 -15.12
N HIS A 14 1.78 -0.45 -15.50
CA HIS A 14 1.84 -1.60 -14.57
C HIS A 14 3.25 -1.82 -14.01
N ALA A 15 4.30 -1.48 -14.77
CA ALA A 15 5.68 -1.55 -14.29
C ALA A 15 5.94 -0.54 -13.16
N HIS A 16 5.43 0.69 -13.28
CA HIS A 16 5.52 1.70 -12.22
C HIS A 16 4.74 1.28 -10.97
N ILE A 17 3.51 0.75 -11.15
CA ILE A 17 2.70 0.22 -10.06
C ILE A 17 3.40 -0.96 -9.36
N LEU A 18 3.99 -1.88 -10.13
CA LEU A 18 4.73 -3.00 -9.57
C LEU A 18 5.96 -2.53 -8.79
N LEU A 19 6.70 -1.54 -9.30
CA LEU A 19 7.86 -0.98 -8.61
C LEU A 19 7.48 -0.35 -7.27
N THR A 20 6.42 0.47 -7.22
CA THR A 20 5.96 1.12 -5.98
C THR A 20 5.42 0.10 -4.97
N ALA A 21 4.72 -0.94 -5.43
CA ALA A 21 4.33 -2.08 -4.60
C ALA A 21 5.54 -2.84 -4.03
N ALA A 22 6.57 -3.07 -4.85
CA ALA A 22 7.80 -3.72 -4.41
C ALA A 22 8.57 -2.88 -3.39
N VAL A 23 8.69 -1.57 -3.61
CA VAL A 23 9.30 -0.64 -2.64
C VAL A 23 8.54 -0.68 -1.31
N THR A 24 7.21 -0.64 -1.35
CA THR A 24 6.38 -0.76 -0.13
C THR A 24 6.63 -2.09 0.59
N ALA A 25 6.69 -3.20 -0.14
CA ALA A 25 6.98 -4.52 0.43
C ALA A 25 8.36 -4.58 1.09
N VAL A 26 9.39 -4.00 0.46
CA VAL A 26 10.76 -3.96 1.01
C VAL A 26 10.81 -3.14 2.29
N ILE A 27 10.19 -1.96 2.33
CA ILE A 27 10.15 -1.13 3.55
C ILE A 27 9.37 -1.85 4.67
N ALA A 28 8.23 -2.46 4.33
CA ALA A 28 7.44 -3.26 5.26
C ALA A 28 8.22 -4.46 5.81
N LEU A 29 9.00 -5.15 4.96
CA LEU A 29 9.89 -6.24 5.37
C LEU A 29 10.94 -5.76 6.37
N VAL A 30 11.61 -4.64 6.08
CA VAL A 30 12.61 -4.06 7.00
C VAL A 30 11.96 -3.69 8.33
N GLY A 31 10.80 -3.04 8.30
CA GLY A 31 10.03 -2.69 9.49
C GLY A 31 9.61 -3.91 10.31
N ALA A 32 9.09 -4.95 9.65
CA ALA A 32 8.67 -6.19 10.30
C ALA A 32 9.86 -6.96 10.87
N ALA A 33 10.96 -7.09 10.13
CA ALA A 33 12.18 -7.74 10.58
C ALA A 33 12.86 -7.02 11.75
N TRP A 34 12.71 -5.69 11.83
CA TRP A 34 13.18 -4.90 12.96
C TRP A 34 12.29 -5.06 14.21
N ARG A 35 10.95 -5.11 14.05
CA ARG A 35 10.01 -5.18 15.17
C ARG A 35 9.77 -6.58 15.70
N LEU A 36 9.75 -7.59 14.84
CA LEU A 36 9.32 -8.95 15.16
C LEU A 36 10.52 -9.88 15.39
N PRO A 37 10.41 -10.87 16.31
CA PRO A 37 11.45 -11.87 16.47
C PRO A 37 11.54 -12.75 15.21
N ARG A 38 12.74 -13.26 14.90
CA ARG A 38 12.95 -14.13 13.71
C ARG A 38 12.11 -15.41 13.72
N SER A 39 11.71 -15.89 14.89
CA SER A 39 10.79 -17.02 15.03
C SER A 39 9.37 -16.72 14.50
N ALA A 40 8.97 -15.45 14.43
CA ALA A 40 7.70 -15.00 13.87
C ALA A 40 7.77 -14.79 12.34
N TRP A 41 8.50 -15.66 11.63
CA TRP A 41 8.73 -15.52 10.19
C TRP A 41 7.44 -15.47 9.37
N GLN A 42 6.38 -16.17 9.82
CA GLN A 42 5.06 -16.13 9.17
C GLN A 42 4.42 -14.74 9.24
N ASP A 43 4.57 -14.04 10.37
CA ASP A 43 4.06 -12.67 10.53
C ASP A 43 4.89 -11.68 9.71
N ILE A 44 6.22 -11.86 9.68
CA ILE A 44 7.12 -11.06 8.83
C ILE A 44 6.75 -11.23 7.35
N ALA A 45 6.56 -12.47 6.90
CA ALA A 45 6.15 -12.77 5.53
C ALA A 45 4.78 -12.18 5.21
N ALA A 46 3.81 -12.30 6.12
CA ALA A 46 2.48 -11.73 5.95
C ALA A 46 2.52 -10.20 5.86
N VAL A 47 3.22 -9.51 6.76
CA VAL A 47 3.37 -8.04 6.70
C VAL A 47 4.01 -7.62 5.38
N THR A 48 5.05 -8.33 4.93
CA THR A 48 5.74 -8.05 3.67
C THR A 48 4.82 -8.21 2.46
N LEU A 49 4.23 -9.41 2.32
CA LEU A 49 3.44 -9.78 1.15
C LEU A 49 2.12 -9.01 1.08
N LEU A 50 1.38 -8.92 2.18
CA LEU A 50 0.09 -8.27 2.18
C LEU A 50 0.21 -6.76 1.97
N SER A 51 1.29 -6.13 2.43
CA SER A 51 1.52 -4.69 2.17
C SER A 51 1.77 -4.42 0.70
N GLY A 52 2.67 -5.17 0.06
CA GLY A 52 2.93 -5.05 -1.38
C GLY A 52 1.70 -5.39 -2.23
N LEU A 53 1.03 -6.50 -1.90
CA LEU A 53 -0.19 -6.92 -2.61
C LEU A 53 -1.32 -5.90 -2.48
N SER A 54 -1.48 -5.26 -1.31
CA SER A 54 -2.49 -4.21 -1.14
C SER A 54 -2.25 -3.05 -2.10
N VAL A 55 -1.01 -2.55 -2.17
CA VAL A 55 -0.65 -1.45 -3.08
C VAL A 55 -0.85 -1.87 -4.53
N PHE A 56 -0.33 -3.03 -4.92
CA PHE A 56 -0.46 -3.51 -6.29
C PHE A 56 -1.92 -3.67 -6.71
N LEU A 57 -2.73 -4.38 -5.90
CA LEU A 57 -4.13 -4.66 -6.21
C LEU A 57 -4.95 -3.37 -6.27
N TRP A 58 -4.77 -2.47 -5.30
CA TRP A 58 -5.47 -1.19 -5.29
C TRP A 58 -5.07 -0.32 -6.47
N ARG A 59 -3.77 -0.16 -6.70
CA ARG A 59 -3.29 0.71 -7.77
C ARG A 59 -3.63 0.15 -9.14
N THR A 60 -3.58 -1.16 -9.37
CA THR A 60 -4.03 -1.73 -10.64
C THR A 60 -5.54 -1.61 -10.83
N SER A 61 -6.35 -1.78 -9.79
CA SER A 61 -7.82 -1.71 -9.91
C SER A 61 -8.33 -0.27 -10.10
N ALA A 62 -7.69 0.69 -9.44
CA ALA A 62 -8.07 2.10 -9.44
C ALA A 62 -7.23 2.97 -10.39
N ASN A 63 -6.51 2.38 -11.35
CA ASN A 63 -5.70 3.11 -12.33
C ASN A 63 -6.57 3.70 -13.46
N MET A 64 -7.41 4.67 -13.12
CA MET A 64 -8.29 5.34 -14.08
C MET A 64 -8.04 6.85 -14.05
N PRO A 65 -8.10 7.56 -15.20
CA PRO A 65 -7.83 8.99 -15.25
C PRO A 65 -8.63 9.80 -14.23
N GLN A 66 -9.90 9.48 -14.03
CA GLN A 66 -10.79 10.20 -13.11
C GLN A 66 -10.39 10.09 -11.64
N LEU A 67 -9.70 9.01 -11.25
CA LEU A 67 -9.23 8.81 -9.88
C LEU A 67 -7.80 9.35 -9.67
N ASN A 68 -7.01 9.37 -10.73
CA ASN A 68 -5.65 9.90 -10.70
C ASN A 68 -5.62 11.43 -10.84
N ASP A 69 -6.62 12.01 -11.50
CA ASP A 69 -6.78 13.46 -11.70
C ASP A 69 -8.08 13.95 -11.04
N ASP A 70 -8.23 13.65 -9.75
CA ASP A 70 -9.42 13.98 -8.95
C ASP A 70 -9.42 15.44 -8.43
N GLY A 71 -8.47 16.26 -8.88
CA GLY A 71 -8.32 17.66 -8.47
C GLY A 71 -7.68 17.86 -7.09
N LEU A 72 -7.13 16.80 -6.47
CA LEU A 72 -6.47 16.84 -5.16
C LEU A 72 -4.96 16.53 -5.31
N PRO A 73 -4.15 17.45 -5.87
CA PRO A 73 -2.73 17.18 -6.13
C PRO A 73 -1.97 16.83 -4.84
N GLY A 74 -1.29 15.67 -4.86
CA GLY A 74 -0.50 15.14 -3.75
C GLY A 74 -1.32 14.50 -2.62
N PHE A 75 -2.66 14.46 -2.73
CA PHE A 75 -3.54 13.87 -1.73
C PHE A 75 -4.79 13.27 -2.39
N SER A 76 -4.64 12.63 -3.55
CA SER A 76 -5.76 12.03 -4.26
C SER A 76 -6.44 11.01 -3.36
N ALA A 77 -7.78 10.94 -3.44
CA ALA A 77 -8.55 9.93 -2.72
C ALA A 77 -8.05 8.52 -3.05
N ASN A 78 -7.54 8.31 -4.27
CA ASN A 78 -6.92 7.07 -4.69
C ASN A 78 -5.66 6.72 -3.87
N ASP A 79 -4.81 7.72 -3.57
CA ASP A 79 -3.56 7.53 -2.83
C ASP A 79 -3.84 7.18 -1.37
N TRP A 80 -4.86 7.80 -0.78
CA TRP A 80 -5.28 7.56 0.61
C TRP A 80 -5.94 6.19 0.85
N LEU A 81 -6.50 5.58 -0.20
CA LEU A 81 -7.18 4.29 -0.07
C LEU A 81 -6.23 3.09 -0.12
N ALA A 82 -5.08 3.19 -0.79
CA ALA A 82 -4.05 2.16 -0.77
C ALA A 82 -3.60 1.74 0.66
N PRO A 83 -3.21 2.66 1.57
CA PRO A 83 -2.85 2.30 2.95
C PRO A 83 -4.04 1.81 3.77
N THR A 84 -5.27 2.21 3.42
CA THR A 84 -6.49 1.68 4.05
C THR A 84 -6.64 0.19 3.73
N LEU A 85 -6.41 -0.22 2.48
CA LEU A 85 -6.43 -1.64 2.11
C LEU A 85 -5.32 -2.44 2.80
N THR A 86 -4.12 -1.85 2.92
CA THR A 86 -3.02 -2.42 3.71
C THR A 86 -3.44 -2.67 5.16
N TYR A 87 -4.05 -1.67 5.80
CA TYR A 87 -4.52 -1.81 7.18
C TYR A 87 -5.55 -2.93 7.31
N VAL A 88 -6.53 -2.99 6.41
CA VAL A 88 -7.59 -4.02 6.41
C VAL A 88 -7.00 -5.41 6.26
N PHE A 89 -6.16 -5.66 5.26
CA PHE A 89 -5.60 -7.00 5.03
C PHE A 89 -4.74 -7.48 6.21
N LEU A 90 -3.91 -6.60 6.78
CA LEU A 90 -3.11 -6.95 7.96
C LEU A 90 -3.97 -7.18 9.20
N SER A 91 -5.06 -6.41 9.36
CA SER A 91 -6.00 -6.59 10.48
C SER A 91 -6.76 -7.91 10.37
N VAL A 92 -7.22 -8.26 9.16
CA VAL A 92 -7.86 -9.55 8.88
C VAL A 92 -6.90 -10.70 9.13
N TYR A 93 -5.66 -10.60 8.63
CA TYR A 93 -4.63 -11.60 8.91
C TYR A 93 -4.42 -11.81 10.40
N ALA A 94 -4.25 -10.74 11.19
CA ALA A 94 -4.03 -10.84 12.63
C ALA A 94 -5.23 -11.42 13.39
N LYS A 95 -6.45 -11.25 12.87
CA LYS A 95 -7.66 -11.88 13.42
C LYS A 95 -7.73 -13.37 13.11
N LEU A 96 -7.29 -13.79 11.92
CA LEU A 96 -7.29 -15.19 11.50
C LEU A 96 -6.12 -15.99 12.11
N ARG A 97 -4.98 -15.32 12.30
CA ARG A 97 -3.78 -15.88 12.91
C ARG A 97 -3.25 -14.90 13.97
N PRO A 98 -3.74 -15.00 15.22
CA PRO A 98 -3.31 -14.11 16.30
C PRO A 98 -1.79 -14.11 16.46
N PRO A 99 -1.13 -12.94 16.38
CA PRO A 99 0.32 -12.85 16.55
C PRO A 99 0.70 -13.14 18.00
N ALA A 100 1.87 -13.79 18.19
CA ALA A 100 2.37 -14.13 19.52
C ALA A 100 2.62 -12.89 20.41
N ASP A 101 2.99 -11.75 19.80
CA ASP A 101 3.09 -10.45 20.46
C ASP A 101 2.24 -9.42 19.68
N PRO A 102 0.98 -9.20 20.09
CA PRO A 102 0.07 -8.27 19.41
C PRO A 102 0.59 -6.83 19.36
N ARG A 103 1.38 -6.40 20.35
CA ARG A 103 1.89 -5.03 20.42
C ARG A 103 2.97 -4.81 19.35
N ARG A 104 3.94 -5.73 19.26
CA ARG A 104 5.00 -5.65 18.24
C ARG A 104 4.43 -5.83 16.83
N TYR A 105 3.45 -6.71 16.66
CA TYR A 105 2.73 -6.83 15.41
C TYR A 105 2.01 -5.53 15.02
N GLY A 106 1.28 -4.91 15.95
CA GLY A 106 0.61 -3.63 15.70
C GLY A 106 1.58 -2.51 15.29
N GLN A 107 2.80 -2.50 15.82
CA GLN A 107 3.84 -1.57 15.39
C GLN A 107 4.35 -1.88 13.97
N ALA A 108 4.57 -3.16 13.64
CA ALA A 108 4.95 -3.56 12.28
C ALA A 108 3.84 -3.22 11.26
N GLN A 109 2.57 -3.43 11.63
CA GLN A 109 1.40 -3.03 10.85
C GLN A 109 1.38 -1.51 10.64
N ALA A 110 1.56 -0.72 11.69
CA ALA A 110 1.60 0.74 11.59
C ALA A 110 2.72 1.22 10.65
N ILE A 111 3.92 0.64 10.75
CA ILE A 111 5.04 0.94 9.85
C ILE A 111 4.65 0.61 8.40
N ALA A 112 4.05 -0.55 8.15
CA ALA A 112 3.60 -0.94 6.82
C ALA A 112 2.55 0.01 6.23
N VAL A 113 1.56 0.42 7.03
CA VAL A 113 0.52 1.38 6.62
C VAL A 113 1.12 2.75 6.30
N LEU A 114 2.03 3.25 7.14
CA LEU A 114 2.74 4.51 6.89
C LEU A 114 3.63 4.43 5.66
N SER A 115 4.27 3.28 5.42
CA SER A 115 5.09 3.04 4.24
C SER A 115 4.24 3.03 2.97
N SER A 116 3.09 2.35 3.02
CA SER A 116 2.10 2.34 1.93
C SER A 116 1.64 3.77 1.64
N LEU A 117 1.26 4.55 2.65
CA LEU A 117 0.85 5.94 2.47
C LEU A 117 1.97 6.78 1.83
N ALA A 118 3.17 6.76 2.41
CA ALA A 118 4.29 7.58 1.93
C ALA A 118 4.67 7.23 0.48
N VAL A 119 4.78 5.95 0.14
CA VAL A 119 5.11 5.54 -1.23
C VAL A 119 4.01 5.98 -2.18
N ASN A 120 2.74 5.72 -1.85
CA ASN A 120 1.62 6.03 -2.74
C ASN A 120 1.46 7.53 -2.98
N VAL A 121 1.61 8.38 -1.96
CA VAL A 121 1.48 9.84 -2.08
C VAL A 121 2.67 10.50 -2.80
N ILE A 122 3.87 9.93 -2.67
CA ILE A 122 5.08 10.55 -3.25
C ILE A 122 5.30 10.14 -4.71
N THR A 123 4.92 8.92 -5.07
CA THR A 123 5.37 8.30 -6.33
C THR A 123 4.29 8.11 -7.38
N ILE A 124 3.01 8.23 -7.00
CA ILE A 124 1.85 8.06 -7.86
C ILE A 124 1.01 9.32 -7.66
#